data_AF-A0A0A6RTK7-F1
#
_entry.id   AF-A0A0A6RTK7-F1
#
_cell.length_a   1.000
_cell.length_b   1.000
_cell.length_c   1.000
_cell.angle_alpha   90.00
_cell.angle_beta   90.00
_cell.angle_gamma   90.00
#
_symmetry.space_group_name_H-M   'P 1'
#
loop_
_entity.id
_entity.type
_entity.pdbx_description
1 polymer ?
#
loop_
_entity_poly.entity_id
_entity_poly.type
_entity_poly.pdbx_seq_one_letter_code
_entity_poly.pdbx_strand_id
1 'polypeptide(L)'
;MKHPKFSFISTLIISLCLATAAYAATQQEMATTINLAGKQRMLTQKMSKEILLIAKGINVAANKKNLQKTAALFERTLKGLLNGDARLGLVKTENAAIVKQLKKVGRLWGKFRQNVKAVLAGNTSTAVLKNVARRNLPLLKEMNKAVKMFEKASGSSLSAKMARTINLAGKQRMLTQKMTKELLLVANGINPEKNQGNLKQTVSLFDRTLRGLLDGDAGLGLTGTTDTAIRTQLNKVKGLWNKYKPLLSKRKVSQGDLAKAAQLNMPLLKQMNKAVQMYVK
;
A
#
# COMPACT_ATOMS: atom_id res chain seq x y z
N MET A 1 -39.20 -45.25 30.73
CA MET A 1 -37.99 -44.66 30.09
C MET A 1 -38.43 -43.58 29.11
N LYS A 2 -38.20 -42.29 29.41
CA LYS A 2 -38.46 -41.17 28.48
C LYS A 2 -37.17 -40.89 27.70
N HIS A 3 -37.13 -41.22 26.41
CA HIS A 3 -36.03 -40.79 25.54
C HIS A 3 -36.15 -39.28 25.29
N PRO A 4 -35.09 -38.49 25.47
CA PRO A 4 -35.13 -37.09 25.06
C PRO A 4 -35.10 -37.05 23.52
N LYS A 5 -36.16 -36.50 22.91
CA LYS A 5 -36.11 -36.07 21.51
C LYS A 5 -35.20 -34.83 21.43
N PHE A 6 -33.89 -35.03 21.58
CA PHE A 6 -32.92 -33.98 21.28
C PHE A 6 -32.97 -33.76 19.77
N SER A 7 -33.52 -32.60 19.44
CA SER A 7 -34.00 -32.20 18.13
C SER A 7 -32.86 -32.15 17.11
N PHE A 8 -32.98 -32.94 16.04
CA PHE A 8 -32.14 -32.86 14.83
C PHE A 8 -32.03 -31.42 14.27
N ILE A 9 -33.01 -30.57 14.57
CA ILE A 9 -33.08 -29.15 14.17
C ILE A 9 -32.04 -28.30 14.94
N SER A 10 -31.78 -28.61 16.22
CA SER A 10 -30.81 -27.86 17.04
C SER A 10 -29.37 -28.11 16.58
N THR A 11 -29.02 -29.34 16.19
CA THR A 11 -27.70 -29.70 15.68
C THR A 11 -27.43 -29.11 14.29
N LEU A 12 -28.47 -29.03 13.44
CA LEU A 12 -28.40 -28.41 12.11
C LEU A 12 -28.18 -26.89 12.19
N ILE A 13 -28.88 -26.21 13.11
CA ILE A 13 -28.73 -24.76 13.34
C ILE A 13 -27.34 -24.41 13.89
N ILE A 14 -26.82 -25.20 14.85
CA ILE A 14 -25.47 -24.99 15.40
C ILE A 14 -24.39 -25.23 14.33
N SER A 15 -24.53 -26.28 13.50
CA SER A 15 -23.60 -26.54 12.40
C SER A 15 -23.61 -25.43 11.33
N LEU A 16 -24.78 -24.85 11.04
CA LEU A 16 -24.91 -23.74 10.09
C LEU A 16 -24.33 -22.42 10.64
N CYS A 17 -24.53 -22.13 11.93
CA CYS A 17 -23.91 -20.99 12.62
C CYS A 17 -22.37 -21.10 12.70
N LEU A 18 -21.83 -22.31 12.93
CA LEU A 18 -20.39 -22.54 12.93
C LEU A 18 -19.77 -22.40 11.53
N ALA A 19 -20.45 -22.89 10.50
CA ALA A 19 -19.99 -22.75 9.11
C ALA A 19 -19.98 -21.29 8.64
N THR A 20 -21.00 -20.50 9.00
CA THR A 20 -21.07 -19.07 8.67
C THR A 20 -20.03 -18.25 9.42
N ALA A 21 -19.78 -18.53 10.70
CA ALA A 21 -18.73 -17.89 11.48
C ALA A 21 -17.32 -18.22 10.95
N ALA A 22 -17.07 -19.49 10.59
CA ALA A 22 -15.81 -19.90 9.98
C ALA A 22 -15.59 -19.24 8.61
N TYR A 23 -16.62 -19.15 7.77
CA TYR A 23 -16.55 -18.47 6.48
C TYR A 23 -16.25 -16.97 6.64
N ALA A 24 -16.93 -16.27 7.56
CA ALA A 24 -16.67 -14.86 7.86
C ALA A 24 -15.24 -14.62 8.43
N ALA A 25 -14.71 -15.55 9.22
CA ALA A 25 -13.33 -15.48 9.72
C ALA A 25 -12.31 -15.56 8.57
N THR A 26 -12.47 -16.52 7.65
CA THR A 26 -11.55 -16.67 6.49
C THR A 26 -11.56 -15.44 5.57
N GLN A 27 -12.71 -14.77 5.47
CA GLN A 27 -12.87 -13.54 4.71
C GLN A 27 -12.06 -12.37 5.27
N GLN A 28 -12.16 -12.18 6.58
CA GLN A 28 -11.44 -11.13 7.27
C GLN A 28 -9.92 -11.36 7.24
N GLU A 29 -9.49 -12.62 7.37
CA GLU A 29 -8.09 -13.02 7.25
C GLU A 29 -7.53 -12.74 5.84
N MET A 30 -8.29 -13.09 4.79
CA MET A 30 -7.90 -12.81 3.41
C MET A 30 -7.86 -11.32 3.10
N ALA A 31 -8.86 -10.55 3.54
CA ALA A 31 -8.90 -9.11 3.38
C ALA A 31 -7.70 -8.44 4.11
N THR A 32 -7.38 -8.90 5.32
CA THR A 32 -6.21 -8.47 6.10
C THR A 32 -4.91 -8.78 5.37
N THR A 33 -4.76 -9.99 4.85
CA THR A 33 -3.59 -10.44 4.09
C THR A 33 -3.39 -9.60 2.83
N ILE A 34 -4.44 -9.40 2.02
CA ILE A 34 -4.40 -8.56 0.81
C ILE A 34 -4.05 -7.11 1.16
N ASN A 35 -4.64 -6.55 2.21
CA ASN A 35 -4.35 -5.19 2.67
C ASN A 35 -2.88 -5.03 3.11
N LEU A 36 -2.34 -5.97 3.88
CA LEU A 36 -0.96 -5.93 4.37
C LEU A 36 0.07 -6.19 3.25
N ALA A 37 -0.21 -7.13 2.34
CA ALA A 37 0.58 -7.30 1.12
C ALA A 37 0.52 -6.05 0.24
N GLY A 38 -0.66 -5.45 0.10
CA GLY A 38 -0.86 -4.18 -0.60
C GLY A 38 -0.04 -3.05 0.00
N LYS A 39 0.02 -2.98 1.34
CA LYS A 39 0.82 -2.00 2.10
C LYS A 39 2.31 -2.12 1.81
N GLN A 40 2.84 -3.31 1.53
CA GLN A 40 4.25 -3.49 1.15
C GLN A 40 4.62 -2.66 -0.08
N ARG A 41 3.75 -2.58 -1.10
CA ARG A 41 3.97 -1.71 -2.27
C ARG A 41 4.19 -0.26 -1.85
N MET A 42 3.35 0.25 -0.96
CA MET A 42 3.46 1.62 -0.43
C MET A 42 4.76 1.81 0.36
N LEU A 43 5.13 0.86 1.22
CA LEU A 43 6.34 0.96 2.05
C LEU A 43 7.61 1.05 1.20
N THR A 44 7.69 0.34 0.05
CA THR A 44 8.84 0.49 -0.87
C THR A 44 8.98 1.92 -1.38
N GLN A 45 7.86 2.57 -1.74
CA GLN A 45 7.85 3.96 -2.22
C GLN A 45 8.17 4.94 -1.09
N LYS A 46 7.63 4.68 0.11
CA LYS A 46 7.84 5.50 1.31
C LYS A 46 9.31 5.49 1.74
N MET A 47 9.99 4.34 1.75
CA MET A 47 11.43 4.28 2.04
C MET A 47 12.25 5.08 1.04
N SER A 48 11.97 4.95 -0.26
CA SER A 48 12.67 5.77 -1.27
C SER A 48 12.43 7.27 -1.08
N LYS A 49 11.20 7.67 -0.76
CA LYS A 49 10.86 9.06 -0.43
C LYS A 49 11.66 9.56 0.78
N GLU A 50 11.69 8.79 1.86
CA GLU A 50 12.42 9.13 3.10
C GLU A 50 13.92 9.28 2.85
N ILE A 51 14.52 8.36 2.08
CA ILE A 51 15.92 8.45 1.66
C ILE A 51 16.19 9.75 0.88
N LEU A 52 15.33 10.08 -0.09
CA LEU A 52 15.53 11.27 -0.91
C LEU A 52 15.29 12.58 -0.14
N LEU A 53 14.43 12.56 0.89
CA LEU A 53 14.28 13.69 1.80
C LEU A 53 15.52 13.89 2.67
N ILE A 54 16.12 12.81 3.17
CA ILE A 54 17.39 12.85 3.91
C ILE A 54 18.48 13.47 3.01
N ALA A 55 18.58 13.02 1.76
CA ALA A 55 19.57 13.53 0.81
C ALA A 55 19.39 15.03 0.47
N LYS A 56 18.14 15.55 0.53
CA LYS A 56 17.84 16.98 0.34
C LYS A 56 17.96 17.81 1.61
N GLY A 57 18.40 17.23 2.73
CA GLY A 57 18.49 17.94 4.01
C GLY A 57 17.13 18.28 4.64
N ILE A 58 16.04 17.65 4.18
CA ILE A 58 14.68 17.98 4.65
C ILE A 58 14.35 17.08 5.84
N ASN A 59 14.21 17.66 7.04
CA ASN A 59 13.83 16.97 8.27
C ASN A 59 14.64 15.69 8.51
N VAL A 60 15.97 15.75 8.40
CA VAL A 60 16.88 14.60 8.35
C VAL A 60 16.66 13.62 9.51
N ALA A 61 16.67 14.12 10.75
CA ALA A 61 16.51 13.28 11.94
C ALA A 61 15.16 12.52 11.94
N ALA A 62 14.07 13.24 11.63
CA ALA A 62 12.74 12.64 11.53
C ALA A 62 12.65 11.61 10.41
N ASN A 63 13.25 11.89 9.24
CA ASN A 63 13.23 10.95 8.12
C ASN A 63 14.13 9.73 8.36
N LYS A 64 15.25 9.84 9.09
CA LYS A 64 16.04 8.66 9.52
C LYS A 64 15.23 7.75 10.43
N LYS A 65 14.56 8.31 11.45
CA LYS A 65 13.66 7.57 12.35
C LYS A 65 12.51 6.91 11.58
N ASN A 66 11.91 7.64 10.64
CA ASN A 66 10.84 7.12 9.80
C ASN A 66 11.33 6.00 8.88
N LEU A 67 12.51 6.15 8.26
CA LEU A 67 13.11 5.14 7.39
C LEU A 67 13.38 3.83 8.13
N GLN A 68 13.94 3.89 9.34
CA GLN A 68 14.11 2.72 10.22
C GLN A 68 12.77 2.02 10.50
N LYS A 69 11.75 2.79 10.92
CA LYS A 69 10.41 2.24 11.20
C LYS A 69 9.76 1.63 9.95
N THR A 70 9.86 2.30 8.80
CA THR A 70 9.30 1.83 7.53
C THR A 70 9.97 0.53 7.09
N ALA A 71 11.31 0.45 7.17
CA ALA A 71 12.08 -0.74 6.84
C ALA A 71 11.77 -1.92 7.77
N ALA A 72 11.70 -1.68 9.08
CA ALA A 72 11.34 -2.71 10.06
C ALA A 72 9.91 -3.23 9.83
N LEU A 73 8.96 -2.35 9.54
CA LEU A 73 7.58 -2.74 9.22
C LEU A 73 7.51 -3.55 7.93
N PHE A 74 8.24 -3.14 6.88
CA PHE A 74 8.31 -3.91 5.63
C PHE A 74 8.84 -5.33 5.90
N GLU A 75 9.97 -5.44 6.62
CA GLU A 75 10.60 -6.72 6.90
C GLU A 75 9.71 -7.63 7.77
N ARG A 76 9.09 -7.08 8.83
CA ARG A 76 8.18 -7.85 9.69
C ARG A 76 6.97 -8.36 8.91
N THR A 77 6.31 -7.50 8.13
CA THR A 77 5.15 -7.93 7.34
C THR A 77 5.53 -8.92 6.25
N LEU A 78 6.68 -8.77 5.58
CA LEU A 78 7.13 -9.75 4.59
C LEU A 78 7.39 -11.13 5.23
N LYS A 79 7.99 -11.17 6.43
CA LYS A 79 8.16 -12.41 7.21
C LYS A 79 6.80 -12.99 7.62
N GLY A 80 5.88 -12.15 8.10
CA GLY A 80 4.52 -12.58 8.45
C GLY A 80 3.73 -13.14 7.26
N LEU A 81 3.91 -12.59 6.05
CA LEU A 81 3.27 -13.13 4.83
C LEU A 81 3.85 -14.51 4.43
N LEU A 82 5.08 -14.83 4.83
CA LEU A 82 5.72 -16.11 4.56
C LEU A 82 5.40 -17.17 5.63
N ASN A 83 5.37 -16.75 6.89
CA ASN A 83 5.41 -17.67 8.04
C ASN A 83 4.19 -17.55 8.99
N GLY A 84 3.30 -16.58 8.75
CA GLY A 84 2.30 -16.15 9.72
C GLY A 84 2.86 -15.13 10.73
N ASP A 85 1.99 -14.27 11.27
CA ASP A 85 2.25 -13.37 12.40
C ASP A 85 0.90 -13.04 13.05
N ALA A 86 0.58 -13.73 14.17
CA ALA A 86 -0.69 -13.58 14.88
C ALA A 86 -0.97 -12.13 15.30
N ARG A 87 0.06 -11.37 15.68
CA ARG A 87 -0.08 -9.95 16.06
C ARG A 87 -0.40 -9.04 14.87
N LEU A 88 -0.20 -9.51 13.64
CA LEU A 88 -0.61 -8.83 12.42
C LEU A 88 -1.89 -9.42 11.82
N GLY A 89 -2.47 -10.46 12.43
CA GLY A 89 -3.58 -11.21 11.84
C GLY A 89 -3.20 -11.88 10.53
N LEU A 90 -1.93 -12.31 10.39
CA LEU A 90 -1.44 -12.99 9.20
C LEU A 90 -1.37 -14.48 9.44
N VAL A 91 -2.07 -15.24 8.59
CA VAL A 91 -1.97 -16.70 8.51
C VAL A 91 -0.90 -17.06 7.48
N LYS A 92 -0.17 -18.14 7.72
CA LYS A 92 0.83 -18.67 6.79
C LYS A 92 0.14 -19.07 5.48
N THR A 93 0.75 -18.72 4.35
CA THR A 93 0.27 -19.17 3.04
C THR A 93 0.90 -20.51 2.67
N GLU A 94 0.08 -21.52 2.39
CA GLU A 94 0.54 -22.83 1.90
C GLU A 94 0.67 -22.87 0.36
N ASN A 95 0.30 -21.78 -0.33
CA ASN A 95 0.40 -21.72 -1.78
C ASN A 95 1.87 -21.58 -2.22
N ALA A 96 2.45 -22.66 -2.73
CA ALA A 96 3.85 -22.73 -3.15
C ALA A 96 4.25 -21.63 -4.17
N ALA A 97 3.35 -21.24 -5.08
CA ALA A 97 3.62 -20.18 -6.04
C ALA A 97 3.73 -18.80 -5.36
N ILE A 98 2.84 -18.51 -4.40
CA ILE A 98 2.90 -17.28 -3.60
C ILE A 98 4.18 -17.26 -2.76
N VAL A 99 4.52 -18.37 -2.09
CA VAL A 99 5.77 -18.50 -1.32
C VAL A 99 6.99 -18.23 -2.20
N LYS A 100 7.06 -18.82 -3.40
CA LYS A 100 8.14 -18.59 -4.36
C LYS A 100 8.24 -17.11 -4.76
N GLN A 101 7.10 -16.45 -4.98
CA GLN A 101 7.05 -15.03 -5.31
C GLN A 101 7.51 -14.15 -4.13
N LEU A 102 7.08 -14.44 -2.89
CA LEU A 102 7.51 -13.71 -1.70
C LEU A 102 9.01 -13.90 -1.41
N LYS A 103 9.57 -15.10 -1.62
CA LYS A 103 11.02 -15.33 -1.55
C LYS A 103 11.79 -14.48 -2.57
N LYS A 104 11.24 -14.30 -3.78
CA LYS A 104 11.80 -13.38 -4.78
C LYS A 104 11.76 -11.93 -4.32
N VAL A 105 10.65 -11.50 -3.71
CA VAL A 105 10.54 -10.17 -3.07
C VAL A 105 11.59 -10.02 -1.96
N GLY A 106 11.81 -11.05 -1.13
CA GLY A 106 12.84 -11.08 -0.09
C GLY A 106 14.26 -10.85 -0.62
N ARG A 107 14.62 -11.50 -1.74
CA ARG A 107 15.94 -11.27 -2.39
C ARG A 107 16.10 -9.83 -2.90
N LEU A 108 15.05 -9.26 -3.51
CA LEU A 108 15.06 -7.87 -3.96
C LEU A 108 15.12 -6.89 -2.78
N TRP A 109 14.41 -7.20 -1.70
CA TRP A 109 14.46 -6.46 -0.44
C TRP A 109 15.87 -6.47 0.14
N GLY A 110 16.54 -7.61 0.20
CA GLY A 110 17.93 -7.71 0.68
C GLY A 110 18.87 -6.73 -0.04
N LYS A 111 18.75 -6.62 -1.37
CA LYS A 111 19.51 -5.64 -2.18
C LYS A 111 19.09 -4.19 -1.91
N PHE A 112 17.79 -3.92 -1.77
CA PHE A 112 17.30 -2.57 -1.47
C PHE A 112 17.72 -2.11 -0.06
N ARG A 113 17.68 -3.02 0.92
CA ARG A 113 18.03 -2.80 2.33
C ARG A 113 19.46 -2.32 2.52
N GLN A 114 20.40 -2.71 1.65
CA GLN A 114 21.76 -2.17 1.71
C GLN A 114 21.81 -0.65 1.47
N ASN A 115 20.97 -0.12 0.58
CA ASN A 115 20.87 1.33 0.39
C ASN A 115 20.21 2.02 1.60
N VAL A 116 19.24 1.36 2.23
CA VAL A 116 18.64 1.85 3.49
C VAL A 116 19.71 1.97 4.57
N LYS A 117 20.54 0.93 4.75
CA LYS A 117 21.65 0.95 5.72
C LYS A 117 22.66 2.06 5.42
N ALA A 118 23.09 2.18 4.16
CA ALA A 118 24.03 3.21 3.73
C ALA A 118 23.55 4.63 4.08
N VAL A 119 22.28 4.94 3.79
CA VAL A 119 21.69 6.26 4.07
C VAL A 119 21.53 6.51 5.58
N LEU A 120 21.16 5.48 6.36
CA LEU A 120 21.09 5.62 7.82
C LEU A 120 22.46 5.90 8.43
N ALA A 121 23.52 5.28 7.89
CA ALA A 121 24.91 5.55 8.22
C ALA A 121 25.43 6.90 7.67
N GLY A 122 24.60 7.67 6.96
CA GLY A 122 24.95 9.01 6.47
C GLY A 122 25.41 9.07 5.02
N ASN A 123 25.54 7.94 4.31
CA ASN A 123 25.91 7.95 2.90
C ASN A 123 24.70 8.25 2.00
N THR A 124 24.59 9.51 1.57
CA THR A 124 23.60 10.00 0.61
C THR A 124 24.21 10.29 -0.77
N SER A 125 25.31 9.63 -1.13
CA SER A 125 25.98 9.84 -2.43
C SER A 125 25.05 9.58 -3.61
N THR A 126 25.31 10.27 -4.73
CA THR A 126 24.56 10.11 -5.99
C THR A 126 24.49 8.63 -6.44
N ALA A 127 25.55 7.85 -6.22
CA ALA A 127 25.56 6.41 -6.51
C ALA A 127 24.52 5.64 -5.69
N VAL A 128 24.43 5.90 -4.38
CA VAL A 128 23.42 5.30 -3.50
C VAL A 128 22.01 5.70 -3.92
N LEU A 129 21.78 6.98 -4.24
CA LEU A 129 20.45 7.43 -4.65
C LEU A 129 20.02 6.85 -6.02
N LYS A 130 20.94 6.75 -6.98
CA LYS A 130 20.70 6.04 -8.25
C LYS A 130 20.38 4.56 -8.02
N ASN A 131 21.06 3.91 -7.05
CA ASN A 131 20.75 2.52 -6.66
C ASN A 131 19.35 2.40 -6.04
N VAL A 132 18.94 3.34 -5.19
CA VAL A 132 17.58 3.39 -4.62
C VAL A 132 16.54 3.48 -5.72
N ALA A 133 16.70 4.38 -6.70
CA ALA A 133 15.80 4.51 -7.84
C ALA A 133 15.74 3.22 -8.67
N ARG A 134 16.90 2.64 -8.99
CA ARG A 134 17.04 1.43 -9.81
C ARG A 134 16.44 0.18 -9.14
N ARG A 135 16.60 0.03 -7.83
CA ARG A 135 16.13 -1.14 -7.07
C ARG A 135 14.66 -1.02 -6.65
N ASN A 136 14.12 0.19 -6.54
CA ASN A 136 12.74 0.42 -6.13
C ASN A 136 11.70 -0.16 -7.11
N LEU A 137 11.86 0.05 -8.42
CA LEU A 137 10.86 -0.39 -9.41
C LEU A 137 10.73 -1.92 -9.52
N PRO A 138 11.82 -2.71 -9.59
CA PRO A 138 11.70 -4.16 -9.56
C PRO A 138 11.05 -4.67 -8.27
N LEU A 139 11.41 -4.12 -7.11
CA LEU A 139 10.82 -4.51 -5.83
C LEU A 139 9.32 -4.20 -5.79
N LEU A 140 8.90 -3.02 -6.26
CA LEU A 140 7.50 -2.65 -6.42
C LEU A 140 6.77 -3.63 -7.36
N LYS A 141 7.34 -3.94 -8.53
CA LYS A 141 6.73 -4.81 -9.55
C LYS A 141 6.50 -6.22 -9.01
N GLU A 142 7.50 -6.80 -8.36
CA GLU A 142 7.42 -8.15 -7.81
C GLU A 142 6.50 -8.22 -6.58
N MET A 143 6.45 -7.16 -5.76
CA MET A 143 5.44 -7.06 -4.69
C MET A 143 4.02 -6.93 -5.25
N ASN A 144 3.84 -6.19 -6.36
CA ASN A 144 2.55 -6.09 -7.04
C ASN A 144 2.09 -7.43 -7.64
N LYS A 145 3.02 -8.25 -8.13
CA LYS A 145 2.71 -9.63 -8.54
C LYS A 145 2.22 -10.46 -7.35
N ALA A 146 2.91 -10.40 -6.21
CA ALA A 146 2.47 -11.13 -5.00
C ALA A 146 1.06 -10.73 -4.57
N VAL A 147 0.72 -9.43 -4.57
CA VAL A 147 -0.63 -8.95 -4.25
C VAL A 147 -1.68 -9.55 -5.21
N LYS A 148 -1.42 -9.54 -6.52
CA LYS A 148 -2.34 -10.14 -7.50
C LYS A 148 -2.51 -11.65 -7.30
N MET A 149 -1.46 -12.35 -6.85
CA MET A 149 -1.55 -13.77 -6.54
C MET A 149 -2.40 -14.03 -5.30
N PHE A 150 -2.29 -13.19 -4.26
CA PHE A 150 -3.19 -13.24 -3.10
C PHE A 150 -4.65 -12.94 -3.51
N GLU A 151 -4.88 -11.93 -4.35
CA GLU A 151 -6.22 -11.62 -4.89
C GLU A 151 -6.82 -12.78 -5.70
N LYS A 152 -6.00 -13.50 -6.46
CA LYS A 152 -6.45 -14.68 -7.20
C LYS A 152 -6.71 -15.87 -6.28
N ALA A 153 -5.86 -16.07 -5.28
CA ALA A 153 -5.97 -17.17 -4.33
C ALA A 153 -7.13 -17.01 -3.35
N SER A 154 -7.64 -15.79 -3.11
CA SER A 154 -8.85 -15.58 -2.31
C SER A 154 -10.13 -16.14 -2.95
N GLY A 155 -10.14 -16.50 -4.24
CA GLY A 155 -11.28 -17.20 -4.84
C GLY A 155 -12.64 -16.50 -4.67
N SER A 156 -13.70 -17.29 -4.42
CA SER A 156 -15.11 -16.89 -4.21
C SER A 156 -15.40 -16.24 -2.87
N SER A 157 -14.38 -16.11 -2.01
CA SER A 157 -14.58 -15.65 -0.65
C SER A 157 -14.97 -14.15 -0.70
N LEU A 158 -14.17 -13.27 -1.29
CA LEU A 158 -14.55 -11.86 -1.59
C LEU A 158 -15.12 -11.73 -3.00
N SER A 159 -16.17 -10.92 -3.18
CA SER A 159 -16.62 -10.59 -4.53
C SER A 159 -15.47 -9.93 -5.31
N ALA A 160 -15.25 -10.35 -6.56
CA ALA A 160 -14.15 -9.85 -7.39
C ALA A 160 -14.17 -8.31 -7.50
N LYS A 161 -15.38 -7.73 -7.48
CA LYS A 161 -15.62 -6.29 -7.44
C LYS A 161 -15.13 -5.64 -6.14
N MET A 162 -15.40 -6.23 -4.97
CA MET A 162 -14.92 -5.71 -3.68
C MET A 162 -13.40 -5.81 -3.58
N ALA A 163 -12.81 -6.95 -3.96
CA ALA A 163 -11.35 -7.13 -3.98
C ALA A 163 -10.67 -6.10 -4.90
N ARG A 164 -11.26 -5.83 -6.07
CA ARG A 164 -10.81 -4.78 -7.00
C ARG A 164 -10.86 -3.38 -6.36
N THR A 165 -11.95 -3.03 -5.70
CA THR A 165 -12.12 -1.74 -5.00
C THR A 165 -11.09 -1.58 -3.88
N ILE A 166 -10.91 -2.59 -3.03
CA ILE A 166 -9.89 -2.58 -1.95
C ILE A 166 -8.49 -2.40 -2.54
N ASN A 167 -8.16 -3.10 -3.62
CA ASN A 167 -6.87 -2.96 -4.28
C ASN A 167 -6.64 -1.55 -4.85
N LEU A 168 -7.63 -0.98 -5.54
CA LEU A 168 -7.54 0.35 -6.14
C LEU A 168 -7.48 1.46 -5.08
N ALA A 169 -8.28 1.36 -4.02
CA ALA A 169 -8.17 2.22 -2.84
C ALA A 169 -6.80 2.06 -2.16
N GLY A 170 -6.35 0.82 -1.98
CA GLY A 170 -5.03 0.50 -1.44
C GLY A 170 -3.88 1.10 -2.25
N LYS A 171 -4.02 1.09 -3.58
CA LYS A 171 -3.09 1.68 -4.54
C LYS A 171 -2.97 3.19 -4.37
N GLN A 172 -4.05 3.89 -3.99
CA GLN A 172 -4.00 5.34 -3.72
C GLN A 172 -2.95 5.68 -2.66
N ARG A 173 -2.88 4.93 -1.55
CA ARG A 173 -1.83 5.12 -0.52
C ARG A 173 -0.43 5.04 -1.12
N MET A 174 -0.19 4.05 -1.97
CA MET A 174 1.11 3.89 -2.65
C MET A 174 1.38 5.06 -3.60
N LEU A 175 0.39 5.48 -4.40
CA LEU A 175 0.54 6.58 -5.35
C LEU A 175 0.91 7.89 -4.64
N THR A 176 0.35 8.19 -3.47
CA THR A 176 0.77 9.36 -2.67
C THR A 176 2.27 9.35 -2.39
N GLN A 177 2.83 8.20 -2.01
CA GLN A 177 4.26 8.09 -1.73
C GLN A 177 5.10 8.12 -3.00
N LYS A 178 4.61 7.48 -4.07
CA LYS A 178 5.27 7.40 -5.37
C LYS A 178 5.42 8.77 -6.02
N MET A 179 4.38 9.61 -6.00
CA MET A 179 4.44 10.95 -6.59
C MET A 179 5.44 11.86 -5.85
N THR A 180 5.48 11.84 -4.51
CA THR A 180 6.51 12.59 -3.76
C THR A 180 7.91 12.07 -4.05
N LYS A 181 8.08 10.74 -4.13
CA LYS A 181 9.36 10.12 -4.51
C LYS A 181 9.80 10.58 -5.90
N GLU A 182 8.90 10.61 -6.89
CA GLU A 182 9.19 11.02 -8.26
C GLU A 182 9.58 12.51 -8.34
N LEU A 183 8.84 13.37 -7.64
CA LEU A 183 9.20 14.79 -7.48
C LEU A 183 10.62 14.93 -6.89
N LEU A 184 10.94 14.16 -5.86
CA LEU A 184 12.26 14.18 -5.23
C LEU A 184 13.36 13.59 -6.12
N LEU A 185 13.06 12.59 -6.95
CA LEU A 185 14.03 12.07 -7.93
C LEU A 185 14.41 13.15 -8.95
N VAL A 186 13.43 13.92 -9.42
CA VAL A 186 13.68 15.10 -10.29
C VAL A 186 14.56 16.12 -9.56
N ALA A 187 14.21 16.46 -8.32
CA ALA A 187 14.94 17.46 -7.52
C ALA A 187 16.34 17.03 -7.04
N ASN A 188 16.67 15.74 -7.15
CA ASN A 188 18.01 15.18 -6.92
C ASN A 188 18.75 14.89 -8.24
N GLY A 189 18.24 15.32 -9.39
CA GLY A 189 18.90 15.12 -10.70
C GLY A 189 18.93 13.66 -11.18
N ILE A 190 18.08 12.79 -10.63
CA ILE A 190 18.07 11.36 -10.96
C ILE A 190 17.05 11.14 -12.08
N ASN A 191 17.52 11.00 -13.31
CA ASN A 191 16.70 10.80 -14.51
C ASN A 191 15.50 11.78 -14.56
N PRO A 192 15.75 13.11 -14.55
CA PRO A 192 14.71 14.11 -14.33
C PRO A 192 13.57 14.03 -15.35
N GLU A 193 13.85 13.96 -16.64
CA GLU A 193 12.82 13.86 -17.69
C GLU A 193 11.91 12.64 -17.51
N LYS A 194 12.53 11.47 -17.31
CA LYS A 194 11.80 10.22 -17.04
C LYS A 194 10.91 10.33 -15.81
N ASN A 195 11.43 10.93 -14.72
CA ASN A 195 10.66 11.05 -13.48
C ASN A 195 9.60 12.15 -13.53
N GLN A 196 9.76 13.18 -14.35
CA GLN A 196 8.69 14.14 -14.66
C GLN A 196 7.54 13.44 -15.42
N GLY A 197 7.87 12.62 -16.42
CA GLY A 197 6.88 11.79 -17.12
C GLY A 197 6.15 10.83 -16.17
N ASN A 198 6.90 10.10 -15.34
CA ASN A 198 6.32 9.22 -14.33
C ASN A 198 5.43 9.96 -13.33
N LEU A 199 5.84 11.16 -12.89
CA LEU A 199 5.07 11.98 -11.96
C LEU A 199 3.72 12.37 -12.55
N LYS A 200 3.69 12.85 -13.80
CA LYS A 200 2.46 13.19 -14.52
C LYS A 200 1.50 11.99 -14.60
N GLN A 201 2.04 10.81 -14.95
CA GLN A 201 1.25 9.57 -14.99
C GLN A 201 0.71 9.17 -13.61
N THR A 202 1.53 9.26 -12.56
CA THR A 202 1.12 8.94 -11.19
C THR A 202 0.03 9.88 -10.69
N VAL A 203 0.15 11.19 -10.98
CA VAL A 203 -0.85 12.23 -10.65
C VAL A 203 -2.17 11.93 -11.35
N SER A 204 -2.15 11.69 -12.66
CA SER A 204 -3.35 11.37 -13.45
C SER A 204 -4.03 10.10 -12.94
N LEU A 205 -3.26 9.06 -12.65
CA LEU A 205 -3.80 7.80 -12.14
C LEU A 205 -4.42 7.93 -10.75
N PHE A 206 -3.81 8.72 -9.85
CA PHE A 206 -4.40 9.01 -8.54
C PHE A 206 -5.73 9.75 -8.70
N ASP A 207 -5.74 10.81 -9.50
CA ASP A 207 -6.90 11.66 -9.75
C ASP A 207 -8.08 10.86 -10.34
N ARG A 208 -7.83 10.07 -11.40
CA ARG A 208 -8.81 9.19 -12.02
C ARG A 208 -9.37 8.16 -11.04
N THR A 209 -8.50 7.49 -10.28
CA THR A 209 -8.96 6.46 -9.35
C THR A 209 -9.73 7.04 -8.18
N LEU A 210 -9.34 8.20 -7.64
CA LEU A 210 -10.08 8.86 -6.56
C LEU A 210 -11.48 9.26 -7.01
N ARG A 211 -11.63 9.79 -8.23
CA ARG A 211 -12.94 10.06 -8.85
C ARG A 211 -13.73 8.77 -9.04
N GLY A 212 -13.10 7.72 -9.57
CA GLY A 212 -13.76 6.43 -9.76
C GLY A 212 -14.23 5.77 -8.47
N LEU A 213 -13.52 5.97 -7.35
CA LEU A 213 -13.95 5.48 -6.04
C LEU A 213 -15.19 6.24 -5.50
N LEU A 214 -15.32 7.52 -5.81
CA LEU A 214 -16.48 8.34 -5.45
C LEU A 214 -17.66 8.01 -6.38
N ASP A 215 -17.49 8.19 -7.68
CA ASP A 215 -18.60 8.35 -8.62
C ASP A 215 -18.66 7.24 -9.68
N GLY A 216 -17.69 6.31 -9.68
CA GLY A 216 -17.59 5.23 -10.66
C GLY A 216 -16.64 5.54 -11.83
N ASP A 217 -16.11 4.48 -12.43
CA ASP A 217 -15.26 4.49 -13.62
C ASP A 217 -15.32 3.10 -14.26
N ALA A 218 -16.11 2.95 -15.32
CA ALA A 218 -16.30 1.67 -16.01
C ALA A 218 -14.98 1.09 -16.52
N GLY A 219 -14.07 1.95 -17.01
CA GLY A 219 -12.75 1.52 -17.48
C GLY A 219 -11.82 0.99 -16.37
N LEU A 220 -12.06 1.37 -15.10
CA LEU A 220 -11.38 0.79 -13.94
C LEU A 220 -12.15 -0.39 -13.30
N GLY A 221 -13.40 -0.60 -13.71
CA GLY A 221 -14.34 -1.54 -13.08
C GLY A 221 -14.82 -1.05 -11.71
N LEU A 222 -14.91 0.27 -11.51
CA LEU A 222 -15.39 0.89 -10.29
C LEU A 222 -16.83 1.36 -10.48
N THR A 223 -17.72 1.06 -9.53
CA THR A 223 -19.11 1.55 -9.56
C THR A 223 -19.35 2.77 -8.68
N GLY A 224 -18.29 3.31 -8.07
CA GLY A 224 -18.42 4.34 -7.05
C GLY A 224 -18.99 3.80 -5.75
N THR A 225 -19.26 4.70 -4.81
CA THR A 225 -19.81 4.38 -3.50
C THR A 225 -20.92 5.36 -3.14
N THR A 226 -22.05 4.83 -2.67
CA THR A 226 -23.19 5.59 -2.13
C THR A 226 -23.14 5.70 -0.60
N ASP A 227 -22.26 4.93 0.05
CA ASP A 227 -22.06 4.98 1.50
C ASP A 227 -21.59 6.38 1.94
N THR A 228 -22.40 7.04 2.75
CA THR A 228 -22.19 8.43 3.17
C THR A 228 -20.91 8.60 3.99
N ALA A 229 -20.54 7.62 4.80
CA ALA A 229 -19.32 7.64 5.60
C ALA A 229 -18.07 7.51 4.70
N ILE A 230 -18.08 6.59 3.75
CA ILE A 230 -16.97 6.40 2.79
C ILE A 230 -16.84 7.64 1.91
N ARG A 231 -17.95 8.18 1.38
CA ARG A 231 -17.94 9.43 0.58
C ARG A 231 -17.36 10.59 1.38
N THR A 232 -17.79 10.75 2.64
CA THR A 232 -17.25 11.79 3.54
C THR A 232 -15.73 11.63 3.71
N GLN A 233 -15.25 10.41 3.91
CA GLN A 233 -13.82 10.15 4.08
C GLN A 233 -13.03 10.38 2.77
N LEU A 234 -13.57 10.00 1.61
CA LEU A 234 -12.95 10.26 0.30
C LEU A 234 -12.96 11.76 -0.05
N ASN A 235 -13.97 12.52 0.37
CA ASN A 235 -13.99 13.98 0.22
C ASN A 235 -12.92 14.66 1.08
N LYS A 236 -12.61 14.15 2.27
CA LYS A 236 -11.43 14.59 3.05
C LYS A 236 -10.12 14.33 2.29
N VAL A 237 -10.01 13.17 1.63
CA VAL A 237 -8.86 12.85 0.76
C VAL A 237 -8.79 13.83 -0.42
N LYS A 238 -9.91 14.11 -1.08
CA LYS A 238 -10.03 15.05 -2.20
C LYS A 238 -9.61 16.48 -1.79
N GLY A 239 -10.04 16.96 -0.63
CA GLY A 239 -9.63 18.27 -0.12
C GLY A 239 -8.11 18.39 0.11
N LEU A 240 -7.49 17.36 0.70
CA LEU A 240 -6.03 17.31 0.84
C LEU A 240 -5.31 17.18 -0.51
N TRP A 241 -5.88 16.40 -1.42
CA TRP A 241 -5.36 16.24 -2.78
C TRP A 241 -5.34 17.57 -3.54
N ASN A 242 -6.40 18.36 -3.46
CA ASN A 242 -6.50 19.67 -4.11
C ASN A 242 -5.42 20.65 -3.61
N LYS A 243 -5.01 20.56 -2.34
CA LYS A 243 -3.89 21.34 -1.80
C LYS A 243 -2.53 20.81 -2.25
N TYR A 244 -2.41 19.50 -2.45
CA TYR A 244 -1.16 18.84 -2.78
C TYR A 244 -0.80 18.87 -4.28
N LYS A 245 -1.79 18.65 -5.14
CA LYS A 245 -1.65 18.54 -6.60
C LYS A 245 -0.91 19.72 -7.25
N PRO A 246 -1.17 21.00 -6.89
CA PRO A 246 -0.47 22.13 -7.51
C PRO A 246 1.05 22.11 -7.32
N LEU A 247 1.55 21.58 -6.20
CA LEU A 247 3.00 21.46 -5.94
C LEU A 247 3.68 20.44 -6.87
N LEU A 248 2.93 19.44 -7.34
CA LEU A 248 3.44 18.38 -8.22
C LEU A 248 3.53 18.82 -9.68
N SER A 249 2.83 19.88 -10.05
CA SER A 249 2.77 20.41 -11.42
C SER A 249 3.72 21.59 -11.66
N LYS A 250 4.42 22.06 -10.63
CA LYS A 250 5.36 23.19 -10.75
C LYS A 250 6.51 22.86 -11.70
N ARG A 251 6.81 23.78 -12.62
CA ARG A 251 7.96 23.66 -13.56
C ARG A 251 9.31 23.72 -12.83
N LYS A 252 9.43 24.62 -11.85
CA LYS A 252 10.58 24.74 -10.96
C LYS A 252 10.12 24.52 -9.52
N VAL A 253 10.79 23.63 -8.82
CA VAL A 253 10.40 23.18 -7.47
C VAL A 253 11.51 23.60 -6.50
N SER A 254 11.20 24.52 -5.60
CA SER A 254 12.14 24.98 -4.57
C SER A 254 12.31 23.94 -3.45
N GLN A 255 13.32 24.10 -2.60
CA GLN A 255 13.46 23.26 -1.40
C GLN A 255 12.27 23.42 -0.44
N GLY A 256 11.72 24.64 -0.32
CA GLY A 256 10.48 24.89 0.42
C GLY A 256 9.27 24.14 -0.16
N ASP A 257 9.16 24.07 -1.49
CA ASP A 257 8.11 23.29 -2.15
C ASP A 257 8.23 21.79 -1.86
N LEU A 258 9.46 21.24 -1.86
CA LEU A 258 9.71 19.84 -1.50
C LEU A 258 9.32 19.55 -0.05
N ALA A 259 9.68 20.46 0.87
CA ALA A 259 9.30 20.35 2.28
C ALA A 259 7.78 20.38 2.45
N LYS A 260 7.10 21.32 1.78
CA LYS A 260 5.64 21.44 1.80
C LYS A 260 4.95 20.22 1.15
N ALA A 261 5.49 19.70 0.06
CA ALA A 261 5.04 18.46 -0.56
C ALA A 261 5.15 17.27 0.39
N ALA A 262 6.27 17.14 1.12
CA ALA A 262 6.46 16.10 2.13
C ALA A 262 5.49 16.25 3.32
N GLN A 263 5.22 17.49 3.75
CA GLN A 263 4.28 17.80 4.81
C GLN A 263 2.85 17.43 4.43
N LEU A 264 2.37 17.80 3.24
CA LEU A 264 1.02 17.49 2.76
C LEU A 264 0.83 16.00 2.45
N ASN A 265 1.90 15.31 2.07
CA ASN A 265 1.88 13.88 1.77
C ASN A 265 1.43 13.01 2.97
N MET A 266 1.82 13.37 4.21
CA MET A 266 1.56 12.54 5.39
C MET A 266 0.08 12.54 5.83
N PRO A 267 -0.61 13.70 5.94
CA PRO A 267 -2.05 13.75 6.14
C PRO A 267 -2.82 13.03 5.02
N LEU A 268 -2.41 13.22 3.75
CA LEU A 268 -3.07 12.56 2.62
C LEU A 268 -2.95 11.03 2.72
N LEU A 269 -1.77 10.51 3.04
CA LEU A 269 -1.57 9.08 3.31
C LEU A 269 -2.46 8.59 4.47
N LYS A 270 -2.53 9.36 5.57
CA LYS A 270 -3.33 9.00 6.75
C LYS A 270 -4.82 8.91 6.41
N GLN A 271 -5.37 9.91 5.73
CA GLN A 271 -6.79 9.92 5.35
C GLN A 271 -7.11 8.85 4.30
N MET A 272 -6.18 8.59 3.36
CA MET A 272 -6.35 7.50 2.41
C MET A 272 -6.29 6.13 3.10
N ASN A 273 -5.47 5.98 4.15
CA ASN A 273 -5.45 4.75 4.94
C ASN A 273 -6.75 4.51 5.70
N LYS A 274 -7.38 5.56 6.23
CA LYS A 274 -8.72 5.47 6.81
C LYS A 274 -9.75 5.01 5.78
N ALA A 275 -9.77 5.62 4.59
CA ALA A 275 -10.67 5.21 3.51
C ALA A 275 -10.50 3.73 3.15
N VAL A 276 -9.26 3.23 3.02
CA VAL A 276 -9.01 1.80 2.75
C VAL A 276 -9.55 0.91 3.87
N GLN A 277 -9.37 1.29 5.14
CA GLN A 277 -9.88 0.49 6.26
C GLN A 277 -11.41 0.40 6.27
N MET A 278 -12.11 1.41 5.74
CA MET A 278 -13.57 1.37 5.63
C MET A 278 -14.06 0.38 4.55
N TYR A 279 -13.25 0.05 3.55
CA TYR A 279 -13.57 -0.99 2.56
C TYR A 279 -13.18 -2.40 3.02
N VAL A 280 -12.44 -2.52 4.12
CA VAL A 280 -11.93 -3.80 4.67
C VAL A 280 -12.74 -4.24 5.90
N LYS A 281 -13.59 -3.36 6.42
CA LYS A 281 -14.59 -3.67 7.44
C LYS A 281 -15.88 -4.08 6.75
#